data_AF-A0A3B8IBT2-F1
#
_entry.id   AF-A0A3B8IBT2-F1
#
_cell.length_a   1.000
_cell.length_b   1.000
_cell.length_c   1.000
_cell.angle_alpha   90.00
_cell.angle_beta   90.00
_cell.angle_gamma   90.00
#
_symmetry.space_group_name_H-M   'P 1'
#
loop_
_entity.id
_entity.type
_entity.pdbx_description
1 polymer ?
#
loop_
_entity_poly.entity_id
_entity_poly.type
_entity_poly.pdbx_seq_one_letter_code
_entity_poly.pdbx_strand_id
1 'polypeptide(L)'
;TRPVDGAIFAVVSRKENPDNDNDYLYQYRLSGAEGTVTGTLVRKFGEIAPGSEIEAIAVDNALGYIYYSDEGFGIRKYYADPDMPNEQLAVFGQEKFAEDREGISIYHTGEGTGYLVVSDQQANEFHLYPREGAEGNAHAHPLLAEVAVSTNESDGSEVTHLALTPEYPQGLFVAMSDNKTFQLYSWADVLPDSLATGTPLAEK
;
A
#
# COMPACT_ATOMS: atom_id res chain seq x y z
N THR A 1 -15.05 3.21 0.86
CA THR A 1 -16.21 3.22 -0.05
C THR A 1 -15.96 4.23 -1.15
N ARG A 2 -16.42 3.94 -2.37
CA ARG A 2 -16.33 4.88 -3.48
C ARG A 2 -17.12 6.16 -3.15
N PRO A 3 -16.54 7.37 -3.25
CA PRO A 3 -17.18 8.60 -2.79
C PRO A 3 -18.53 8.92 -3.45
N VAL A 4 -18.69 8.59 -4.73
CA VAL A 4 -19.88 9.02 -5.50
C VAL A 4 -21.17 8.29 -5.14
N ASP A 5 -21.09 7.04 -4.70
CA ASP A 5 -22.27 6.19 -4.47
C ASP A 5 -22.16 5.30 -3.22
N GLY A 6 -21.07 5.41 -2.46
CA GLY A 6 -20.83 4.62 -1.27
C GLY A 6 -20.55 3.14 -1.54
N ALA A 7 -20.33 2.72 -2.80
CA ALA A 7 -20.07 1.33 -3.11
C ALA A 7 -18.80 0.79 -2.43
N ILE A 8 -18.82 -0.49 -2.07
CA ILE A 8 -17.68 -1.20 -1.49
C ILE A 8 -17.16 -2.18 -2.53
N PHE A 9 -15.84 -2.34 -2.60
CA PHE A 9 -15.19 -3.25 -3.52
C PHE A 9 -14.16 -4.11 -2.77
N ALA A 10 -13.91 -5.30 -3.29
CA ALA A 10 -12.74 -6.12 -2.98
C ALA A 10 -11.86 -6.21 -4.23
N VAL A 11 -10.54 -6.17 -4.05
CA VAL A 11 -9.55 -6.38 -5.11
C VAL A 11 -8.76 -7.61 -4.72
N VAL A 12 -8.58 -8.53 -5.67
CA VAL A 12 -7.93 -9.83 -5.44
C VAL A 12 -6.96 -10.07 -6.57
N SER A 13 -5.70 -10.40 -6.24
CA SER A 13 -4.73 -10.90 -7.22
C SER A 13 -4.92 -12.39 -7.47
N ARG A 14 -4.54 -12.85 -8.66
CA ARG A 14 -4.45 -14.27 -8.98
C ARG A 14 -2.99 -14.67 -9.15
N LYS A 15 -2.60 -15.78 -8.52
CA LYS A 15 -1.28 -16.39 -8.71
C LYS A 15 -1.12 -17.02 -10.09
N GLU A 16 -2.20 -17.60 -10.63
CA GLU A 16 -2.24 -18.16 -11.97
C GLU A 16 -3.08 -17.31 -12.93
N ASN A 17 -2.54 -17.06 -14.12
CA ASN A 17 -3.27 -16.45 -15.22
C ASN A 17 -3.37 -17.38 -16.44
N PRO A 18 -4.33 -18.32 -16.47
CA PRO A 18 -4.45 -19.31 -17.55
C PRO A 18 -4.78 -18.69 -18.91
N ASP A 19 -5.35 -17.49 -18.91
CA ASP A 19 -5.74 -16.76 -20.12
C ASP A 19 -4.52 -16.05 -20.76
N ASN A 20 -3.38 -15.99 -20.06
CA ASN A 20 -2.14 -15.30 -20.46
C ASN A 20 -2.39 -13.87 -20.96
N ASP A 21 -3.31 -13.17 -20.32
CA ASP A 21 -3.60 -11.75 -20.54
C ASP A 21 -2.94 -10.86 -19.46
N ASN A 22 -3.22 -9.55 -19.50
CA ASN A 22 -2.72 -8.58 -18.50
C ASN A 22 -3.80 -8.28 -17.43
N ASP A 23 -4.56 -9.30 -17.00
CA ASP A 23 -5.67 -9.21 -16.05
C ASP A 23 -5.38 -10.01 -14.76
N TYR A 24 -4.38 -9.58 -13.99
CA TYR A 24 -3.98 -10.25 -12.75
C TYR A 24 -4.78 -9.82 -11.52
N LEU A 25 -5.36 -8.61 -11.52
CA LEU A 25 -6.23 -8.09 -10.48
C LEU A 25 -7.70 -8.15 -10.89
N TYR A 26 -8.50 -8.78 -10.04
CA TYR A 26 -9.95 -8.87 -10.17
C TYR A 26 -10.61 -7.99 -9.11
N GLN A 27 -11.49 -7.11 -9.55
CA GLN A 27 -12.23 -6.21 -8.67
C GLN A 27 -13.71 -6.59 -8.63
N TYR A 28 -14.20 -6.81 -7.42
CA TYR A 28 -15.57 -7.22 -7.13
C TYR A 28 -16.31 -6.12 -6.41
N ARG A 29 -17.48 -5.73 -6.91
CA ARG A 29 -18.43 -4.91 -6.14
C ARG A 29 -19.09 -5.78 -5.09
N LEU A 30 -19.06 -5.33 -3.84
CA LEU A 30 -19.67 -6.04 -2.72
C LEU A 30 -21.08 -5.49 -2.45
N SER A 31 -22.02 -6.40 -2.22
CA SER A 31 -23.37 -6.11 -1.75
C SER A 31 -23.76 -7.07 -0.63
N GLY A 32 -24.55 -6.60 0.33
CA GLY A 32 -25.01 -7.42 1.47
C GLY A 32 -26.52 -7.53 1.53
N ALA A 33 -27.04 -8.74 1.69
CA ALA A 33 -28.45 -9.01 1.98
C ALA A 33 -28.58 -10.24 2.89
N GLU A 34 -29.46 -10.17 3.89
CA GLU A 34 -29.80 -11.31 4.77
C GLU A 34 -28.58 -12.01 5.41
N GLY A 35 -27.57 -11.24 5.83
CA GLY A 35 -26.35 -11.77 6.45
C GLY A 35 -25.35 -12.40 5.46
N THR A 36 -25.63 -12.35 4.16
CA THR A 36 -24.73 -12.82 3.10
C THR A 36 -24.10 -11.64 2.37
N VAL A 37 -22.79 -11.72 2.13
CA VAL A 37 -22.06 -10.80 1.24
C VAL A 37 -21.88 -11.47 -0.11
N THR A 38 -22.26 -10.79 -1.19
CA THR A 38 -22.05 -11.24 -2.57
C THR A 38 -21.08 -10.28 -3.26
N GLY A 39 -20.08 -10.85 -3.93
CA GLY A 39 -19.17 -10.12 -4.81
C GLY A 39 -19.55 -10.31 -6.28
N THR A 40 -19.81 -9.22 -7.00
CA THR A 40 -19.98 -9.22 -8.46
C THR A 40 -18.70 -8.73 -9.11
N LEU A 41 -18.08 -9.55 -9.96
CA LEU A 41 -16.91 -9.12 -10.73
C LEU A 41 -17.30 -7.94 -11.64
N VAL A 42 -16.64 -6.80 -11.47
CA VAL A 42 -16.95 -5.57 -12.23
C VAL A 42 -15.78 -5.12 -13.10
N ARG A 43 -14.56 -5.56 -12.80
CA ARG A 43 -13.37 -5.15 -13.53
C ARG A 43 -12.25 -6.18 -13.39
N LYS A 44 -11.47 -6.30 -14.46
CA LYS A 44 -10.19 -7.01 -14.54
C LYS A 44 -9.14 -6.06 -15.11
N PHE A 45 -7.93 -6.10 -14.58
CA PHE A 45 -6.81 -5.24 -14.96
C PHE A 45 -5.52 -5.74 -14.29
N GLY A 46 -4.41 -5.04 -14.50
CA GLY A 46 -3.17 -5.23 -13.74
C GLY A 46 -2.19 -6.18 -14.42
N GLU A 47 -0.98 -5.66 -14.66
CA GLU A 47 0.13 -6.37 -15.28
C GLU A 47 1.09 -6.96 -14.23
N ILE A 48 1.86 -7.96 -14.64
CA ILE A 48 2.95 -8.52 -13.85
C ILE A 48 4.18 -8.74 -14.74
N ALA A 49 5.38 -8.58 -14.19
CA ALA A 49 6.60 -8.93 -14.88
C ALA A 49 6.73 -10.46 -15.01
N PRO A 50 7.38 -10.96 -16.07
CA PRO A 50 7.61 -12.40 -16.23
C PRO A 50 8.35 -13.00 -15.03
N GLY A 51 7.76 -14.04 -14.42
CA GLY A 51 8.36 -14.74 -13.27
C GLY A 51 8.21 -14.06 -11.92
N SER A 52 7.42 -12.99 -11.84
CA SER A 52 7.11 -12.27 -10.60
C SER A 52 5.76 -12.70 -10.03
N GLU A 53 5.43 -12.25 -8.82
CA GLU A 53 4.17 -12.51 -8.11
C GLU A 53 3.51 -11.19 -7.62
N ILE A 54 2.23 -11.27 -7.23
CA ILE A 54 1.49 -10.18 -6.62
C ILE A 54 0.84 -10.72 -5.34
N GLU A 55 1.51 -10.54 -4.21
CA GLU A 55 0.96 -10.92 -2.90
C GLU A 55 0.46 -9.69 -2.11
N ALA A 56 1.03 -8.50 -2.33
CA ALA A 56 0.66 -7.27 -1.64
C ALA A 56 -0.18 -6.30 -2.48
N ILE A 57 -1.33 -5.87 -1.93
CA ILE A 57 -2.22 -4.85 -2.53
C ILE A 57 -2.65 -3.86 -1.45
N ALA A 58 -2.50 -2.56 -1.73
CA ALA A 58 -3.03 -1.48 -0.92
C ALA A 58 -4.02 -0.62 -1.73
N VAL A 59 -5.12 -0.22 -1.10
CA VAL A 59 -6.15 0.62 -1.74
C VAL A 59 -6.28 1.94 -0.99
N ASP A 60 -5.88 3.03 -1.62
CA ASP A 60 -6.11 4.38 -1.10
C ASP A 60 -7.52 4.83 -1.46
N ASN A 61 -8.45 4.69 -0.50
CA ASN A 61 -9.84 5.08 -0.71
C ASN A 61 -10.02 6.60 -0.90
N ALA A 62 -9.15 7.42 -0.32
CA ALA A 62 -9.32 8.88 -0.36
C ALA A 62 -8.75 9.49 -1.65
N LEU A 63 -7.60 9.01 -2.11
CA LEU A 63 -7.01 9.43 -3.39
C LEU A 63 -7.55 8.63 -4.59
N GLY A 64 -8.23 7.51 -4.34
CA GLY A 64 -8.84 6.69 -5.38
C GLY A 64 -7.82 5.88 -6.19
N TYR A 65 -6.78 5.37 -5.53
CA TYR A 65 -5.72 4.59 -6.16
C TYR A 65 -5.60 3.19 -5.59
N ILE A 66 -5.17 2.26 -6.43
CA ILE A 66 -4.71 0.92 -6.06
C ILE A 66 -3.21 0.88 -6.29
N TYR A 67 -2.48 0.35 -5.31
CA TYR A 67 -1.07 0.04 -5.38
C TYR A 67 -0.91 -1.46 -5.19
N TYR A 68 -0.03 -2.10 -5.94
CA TYR A 68 0.36 -3.48 -5.67
C TYR A 68 1.82 -3.71 -5.99
N SER A 69 2.43 -4.63 -5.28
CA SER A 69 3.79 -5.08 -5.56
C SER A 69 3.76 -6.08 -6.69
N ASP A 70 4.48 -5.78 -7.76
CA ASP A 70 4.98 -6.76 -8.71
C ASP A 70 6.39 -7.10 -8.20
N GLU A 71 6.49 -8.12 -7.34
CA GLU A 71 7.60 -8.36 -6.39
C GLU A 71 9.00 -8.21 -7.00
N GLY A 72 9.23 -8.82 -8.16
CA GLY A 72 10.49 -8.80 -8.89
C GLY A 72 10.71 -7.59 -9.80
N PHE A 73 9.79 -6.60 -9.80
CA PHE A 73 9.82 -5.47 -10.72
C PHE A 73 9.66 -4.12 -10.04
N GLY A 74 8.56 -3.88 -9.33
CA GLY A 74 8.24 -2.58 -8.77
C GLY A 74 6.83 -2.48 -8.23
N ILE A 75 6.51 -1.35 -7.61
CA ILE A 75 5.15 -1.05 -7.16
C ILE A 75 4.40 -0.37 -8.30
N ARG A 76 3.27 -0.96 -8.70
CA ARG A 76 2.42 -0.46 -9.77
C ARG A 76 1.21 0.30 -9.21
N LYS A 77 0.77 1.34 -9.91
CA LYS A 77 -0.34 2.22 -9.52
C LYS A 77 -1.45 2.27 -10.57
N TYR A 78 -2.70 2.11 -10.13
CA TYR A 78 -3.91 2.17 -10.97
C TYR A 78 -5.01 2.97 -10.28
N TYR A 79 -6.07 3.35 -11.02
CA TYR A 79 -7.28 3.90 -10.42
C TYR A 79 -8.06 2.81 -9.65
N ALA A 80 -8.62 3.17 -8.50
CA ALA A 80 -9.46 2.29 -7.70
C ALA A 80 -10.92 2.22 -8.17
N ASP A 81 -11.41 3.26 -8.85
CA ASP A 81 -12.79 3.27 -9.36
C ASP A 81 -12.89 2.38 -10.61
N PRO A 82 -13.79 1.37 -10.65
CA PRO A 82 -13.90 0.49 -11.80
C PRO A 82 -14.42 1.19 -13.07
N ASP A 83 -15.01 2.37 -12.96
CA ASP A 83 -15.46 3.17 -14.11
C ASP A 83 -14.33 3.99 -14.74
N MET A 84 -13.13 3.98 -14.13
CA MET A 84 -11.93 4.65 -14.65
C MET A 84 -11.13 3.74 -15.59
N PRO A 85 -10.27 4.32 -16.45
CA PRO A 85 -9.47 3.57 -17.40
C PRO A 85 -8.51 2.57 -16.73
N ASN A 86 -8.12 1.52 -17.48
CA ASN A 86 -7.30 0.39 -17.02
C ASN A 86 -5.79 0.60 -17.17
N GLU A 87 -5.37 1.73 -17.71
CA GLU A 87 -3.97 2.05 -17.92
C GLU A 87 -3.23 2.19 -16.61
N GLN A 88 -2.01 1.65 -16.57
CA GLN A 88 -1.09 1.88 -15.46
C GLN A 88 -0.75 3.36 -15.38
N LEU A 89 -0.88 3.92 -14.17
CA LEU A 89 -0.60 5.33 -13.90
C LEU A 89 0.87 5.56 -13.54
N ALA A 90 1.47 4.63 -12.82
CA ALA A 90 2.88 4.69 -12.42
C ALA A 90 3.45 3.30 -12.16
N VAL A 91 4.77 3.21 -12.26
CA VAL A 91 5.59 2.16 -11.64
C VAL A 91 6.77 2.83 -10.93
N PHE A 92 7.05 2.43 -9.69
CA PHE A 92 8.11 2.98 -8.87
C PHE A 92 8.73 1.90 -7.96
N GLY A 93 9.74 2.26 -7.17
CA GLY A 93 10.45 1.32 -6.31
C GLY A 93 11.20 0.22 -7.07
N GLN A 94 11.62 0.49 -8.31
CA GLN A 94 12.36 -0.49 -9.14
C GLN A 94 13.82 -0.66 -8.68
N GLU A 95 14.34 0.29 -7.89
CA GLU A 95 15.71 0.30 -7.41
C GLU A 95 15.75 0.22 -5.88
N LYS A 96 16.92 -0.16 -5.35
CA LYS A 96 17.24 -0.23 -3.92
C LYS A 96 16.44 -1.24 -3.09
N PHE A 97 15.75 -2.18 -3.72
CA PHE A 97 15.27 -3.36 -3.01
C PHE A 97 16.30 -4.48 -3.10
N ALA A 98 16.46 -5.23 -2.01
CA ALA A 98 17.22 -6.47 -1.99
C ALA A 98 16.51 -7.61 -2.75
N GLU A 99 15.17 -7.54 -2.84
CA GLU A 99 14.19 -8.61 -3.13
C GLU A 99 13.47 -9.00 -1.81
N ASP A 100 12.22 -9.46 -1.78
CA ASP A 100 11.13 -9.09 -2.67
C ASP A 100 10.38 -7.86 -2.12
N ARG A 101 9.66 -7.15 -3.00
CA ARG A 101 8.76 -6.05 -2.62
C ARG A 101 7.47 -6.67 -2.11
N GLU A 102 7.27 -6.68 -0.81
CA GLU A 102 6.12 -7.37 -0.23
C GLU A 102 5.07 -6.38 0.25
N GLY A 103 4.59 -6.53 1.49
CA GLY A 103 3.48 -5.80 2.08
C GLY A 103 3.56 -4.30 1.84
N ILE A 104 2.44 -3.75 1.37
CA ILE A 104 2.23 -2.32 1.18
C ILE A 104 1.16 -1.87 2.18
N SER A 105 1.47 -0.85 2.97
CA SER A 105 0.51 -0.16 3.83
C SER A 105 0.53 1.36 3.60
N ILE A 106 -0.50 2.06 4.07
CA ILE A 106 -0.69 3.49 3.80
C ILE A 106 -0.79 4.25 5.12
N TYR A 107 0.22 5.06 5.43
CA TYR A 107 0.18 5.99 6.56
C TYR A 107 -0.36 7.34 6.12
N HIS A 108 -1.32 7.90 6.87
CA HIS A 108 -1.90 9.20 6.58
C HIS A 108 -1.28 10.29 7.47
N THR A 109 -0.75 11.36 6.89
CA THR A 109 -0.27 12.54 7.64
C THR A 109 -1.27 13.70 7.64
N GLY A 110 -2.28 13.64 6.76
CA GLY A 110 -3.28 14.68 6.57
C GLY A 110 -4.20 14.39 5.40
N GLU A 111 -4.98 15.40 4.99
CA GLU A 111 -5.82 15.31 3.81
C GLU A 111 -4.96 15.14 2.56
N GLY A 112 -5.07 13.97 1.92
CA GLY A 112 -4.34 13.64 0.69
C GLY A 112 -2.84 13.35 0.85
N THR A 113 -2.21 13.67 1.99
CA THR A 113 -0.77 13.46 2.21
C THR A 113 -0.48 12.21 3.04
N GLY A 114 0.74 11.70 2.93
CA GLY A 114 1.19 10.60 3.77
C GLY A 114 2.33 9.79 3.17
N TYR A 115 2.41 8.53 3.60
CA TYR A 115 3.43 7.60 3.14
C TYR A 115 2.82 6.31 2.62
N LEU A 116 3.35 5.81 1.52
CA LEU A 116 3.29 4.38 1.19
C LEU A 116 4.47 3.72 1.90
N VAL A 117 4.20 2.64 2.62
CA VAL A 117 5.19 1.89 3.40
C VAL A 117 5.29 0.51 2.76
N VAL A 118 6.45 0.17 2.20
CA VAL A 118 6.63 -1.06 1.41
C VAL A 118 7.75 -1.90 2.01
N SER A 119 7.48 -3.18 2.23
CA SER A 119 8.48 -4.12 2.74
C SER A 119 9.57 -4.40 1.70
N ASP A 120 10.83 -4.32 2.11
CA ASP A 120 11.98 -4.92 1.42
C ASP A 120 12.37 -6.19 2.18
N GLN A 121 11.78 -7.31 1.77
CA GLN A 121 11.69 -8.54 2.56
C GLN A 121 13.08 -9.06 2.96
N GLN A 122 14.01 -9.20 2.00
CA GLN A 122 15.34 -9.76 2.23
C GLN A 122 16.32 -8.75 2.87
N ALA A 123 15.96 -7.47 2.92
CA ALA A 123 16.72 -6.46 3.65
C ALA A 123 16.30 -6.35 5.13
N ASN A 124 15.11 -6.82 5.49
CA ASN A 124 14.48 -6.56 6.80
C ASN A 124 14.26 -5.05 7.05
N GLU A 125 13.87 -4.34 6.02
CA GLU A 125 13.64 -2.89 6.04
C GLU A 125 12.30 -2.54 5.40
N PHE A 126 11.81 -1.33 5.66
CA PHE A 126 10.67 -0.75 4.99
C PHE A 126 11.05 0.52 4.24
N HIS A 127 10.60 0.63 3.00
CA HIS A 127 10.79 1.80 2.15
C HIS A 127 9.59 2.74 2.24
N LEU A 128 9.86 4.02 2.43
CA LEU A 128 8.85 5.08 2.48
C LEU A 128 8.81 5.87 1.18
N TYR A 129 7.62 6.03 0.62
CA TYR A 129 7.34 6.83 -0.57
C TYR A 129 6.25 7.85 -0.28
N PRO A 130 6.19 9.02 -0.96
CA PRO A 130 5.10 9.96 -0.75
C PRO A 130 3.80 9.34 -1.25
N ARG A 131 2.74 9.43 -0.45
CA ARG A 131 1.40 8.92 -0.82
C ARG A 131 0.77 9.72 -1.96
N GLU A 132 0.94 11.03 -1.93
CA GLU A 132 0.43 12.01 -2.89
C GLU A 132 1.22 12.06 -4.21
N GLY A 133 2.43 11.50 -4.24
CA GLY A 133 3.42 11.70 -5.31
C GLY A 133 4.26 12.96 -5.12
N ALA A 134 5.14 13.26 -6.06
CA ALA A 134 6.00 14.44 -6.02
C ALA A 134 5.23 15.72 -6.37
N GLU A 135 5.74 16.87 -5.95
CA GLU A 135 5.15 18.16 -6.27
C GLU A 135 5.01 18.34 -7.81
N GLY A 136 3.79 18.65 -8.25
CA GLY A 136 3.47 18.79 -9.67
C GLY A 136 3.33 17.47 -10.44
N ASN A 137 3.53 16.31 -9.81
CA ASN A 137 3.35 15.01 -10.44
C ASN A 137 2.89 13.93 -9.45
N ALA A 138 1.57 13.71 -9.39
CA ALA A 138 0.93 12.70 -8.54
C ALA A 138 1.26 11.23 -8.90
N HIS A 139 2.04 11.00 -9.96
CA HIS A 139 2.47 9.68 -10.41
C HIS A 139 3.97 9.45 -10.23
N ALA A 140 4.71 10.43 -9.70
CA ALA A 140 6.11 10.26 -9.33
C ALA A 140 6.24 9.97 -7.84
N HIS A 141 6.76 8.79 -7.47
CA HIS A 141 6.93 8.36 -6.09
C HIS A 141 8.42 8.12 -5.79
N PRO A 142 9.22 9.16 -5.52
CA PRO A 142 10.62 9.00 -5.13
C PRO A 142 10.74 8.31 -3.77
N LEU A 143 11.80 7.52 -3.59
CA LEU A 143 12.15 6.95 -2.28
C LEU A 143 12.51 8.09 -1.32
N LEU A 144 11.83 8.14 -0.17
CA LEU A 144 12.07 9.13 0.88
C LEU A 144 13.01 8.61 1.96
N ALA A 145 12.85 7.34 2.34
CA ALA A 145 13.63 6.72 3.39
C ALA A 145 13.62 5.19 3.31
N GLU A 146 14.64 4.60 3.92
CA GLU A 146 14.84 3.17 4.16
C GLU A 146 14.86 3.01 5.69
N VAL A 147 13.97 2.18 6.25
CA VAL A 147 13.76 2.06 7.70
C VAL A 147 14.02 0.64 8.13
N ALA A 148 15.18 0.41 8.75
CA ALA A 148 15.51 -0.88 9.33
C ALA A 148 14.60 -1.21 10.52
N VAL A 149 14.11 -2.44 10.55
CA VAL A 149 13.22 -2.95 11.59
C VAL A 149 13.74 -4.28 12.14
N SER A 150 13.07 -4.80 13.16
CA SER A 150 13.42 -6.06 13.81
C SER A 150 12.66 -7.28 13.27
N THR A 151 11.81 -7.09 12.26
CA THR A 151 11.16 -8.20 11.57
C THR A 151 12.19 -9.06 10.82
N ASN A 152 11.84 -10.30 10.56
CA ASN A 152 12.59 -11.19 9.68
C ASN A 152 11.74 -11.57 8.47
N GLU A 153 12.23 -11.27 7.27
CA GLU A 153 11.57 -11.55 5.99
C GLU A 153 10.10 -11.12 6.00
N SER A 154 9.86 -9.82 6.23
CA SER A 154 8.51 -9.31 6.40
C SER A 154 7.72 -9.34 5.10
N ASP A 155 6.57 -9.98 5.15
CA ASP A 155 5.64 -10.12 4.03
C ASP A 155 4.50 -9.10 4.27
N GLY A 156 3.45 -9.46 5.02
CA GLY A 156 2.35 -8.55 5.36
C GLY A 156 2.66 -7.48 6.42
N SER A 157 2.21 -6.25 6.18
CA SER A 157 2.23 -5.14 7.15
C SER A 157 0.96 -4.29 7.09
N GLU A 158 0.67 -3.56 8.17
CA GLU A 158 -0.41 -2.56 8.22
C GLU A 158 -0.06 -1.44 9.20
N VAL A 159 -0.59 -0.25 8.93
CA VAL A 159 -0.34 0.95 9.73
C VAL A 159 -1.60 1.76 9.98
N THR A 160 -1.70 2.35 11.17
CA THR A 160 -2.68 3.39 11.47
C THR A 160 -2.00 4.66 11.94
N HIS A 161 -2.55 5.81 11.56
CA HIS A 161 -2.14 7.13 12.04
C HIS A 161 -2.91 7.58 13.29
N LEU A 162 -3.93 6.82 13.69
CA LEU A 162 -4.75 7.17 14.85
C LEU A 162 -3.95 6.90 16.13
N ALA A 163 -3.89 7.89 17.01
CA ALA A 163 -3.37 7.69 18.35
C ALA A 163 -4.18 6.62 19.08
N LEU A 164 -3.52 5.54 19.51
CA LEU A 164 -4.19 4.40 20.15
C LEU A 164 -4.02 4.44 21.67
N THR A 165 -2.78 4.60 22.13
CA THR A 165 -2.39 4.64 23.54
C THR A 165 -1.23 5.62 23.72
N PRO A 166 -0.85 5.95 24.98
CA PRO A 166 0.35 6.76 25.22
C PRO A 166 1.65 6.21 24.60
N GLU A 167 1.76 4.89 24.42
CA GLU A 167 2.88 4.23 23.75
C GLU A 167 2.83 4.38 22.21
N TYR A 168 1.64 4.59 21.65
CA TYR A 168 1.38 4.74 20.21
C TYR A 168 0.71 6.10 19.90
N PRO A 169 1.37 7.24 20.23
CA PRO A 169 0.75 8.56 20.15
C PRO A 169 0.57 9.07 18.71
N GLN A 170 1.33 8.52 17.76
CA GLN A 170 1.21 8.79 16.32
C GLN A 170 0.69 7.57 15.55
N GLY A 171 0.10 6.62 16.29
CA GLY A 171 -0.39 5.37 15.77
C GLY A 171 0.64 4.24 15.81
N LEU A 172 0.25 3.14 15.19
CA LEU A 172 0.87 1.83 15.33
C LEU A 172 1.16 1.27 13.94
N PHE A 173 2.41 0.85 13.74
CA PHE A 173 2.82 0.04 12.62
C PHE A 173 3.00 -1.40 13.06
N VAL A 174 2.41 -2.33 12.31
CA VAL A 174 2.48 -3.78 12.58
C VAL A 174 3.05 -4.47 11.36
N ALA A 175 4.06 -5.29 11.57
CA ALA A 175 4.70 -6.06 10.52
C ALA A 175 4.92 -7.50 10.98
N MET A 176 4.67 -8.44 10.07
CA MET A 176 4.86 -9.87 10.31
C MET A 176 6.33 -10.28 10.17
N SER A 177 6.74 -11.32 10.88
CA SER A 177 7.97 -12.07 10.62
C SER A 177 7.68 -13.51 10.25
N ASP A 178 8.58 -14.13 9.48
CA ASP A 178 8.54 -15.53 9.02
C ASP A 178 8.38 -16.57 10.16
N ASN A 179 8.80 -16.23 11.37
CA ASN A 179 8.65 -17.03 12.58
C ASN A 179 7.23 -16.99 13.20
N LYS A 180 6.24 -16.44 12.47
CA LYS A 180 4.82 -16.33 12.87
C LYS A 180 4.59 -15.40 14.05
N THR A 181 5.41 -14.36 14.17
CA THR A 181 5.20 -13.28 15.13
C THR A 181 4.86 -11.98 14.41
N PHE A 182 4.35 -11.01 15.17
CA PHE A 182 4.09 -9.67 14.69
C PHE A 182 4.83 -8.69 15.60
N GLN A 183 5.62 -7.82 14.99
CA GLN A 183 6.32 -6.75 15.65
C GLN A 183 5.43 -5.50 15.61
N LEU A 184 5.41 -4.78 16.72
CA LEU A 184 4.60 -3.59 16.95
C LEU A 184 5.54 -2.41 17.12
N TYR A 185 5.40 -1.39 16.30
CA TYR A 185 6.23 -0.20 16.33
C TYR A 185 5.37 1.04 16.53
N SER A 186 5.82 1.95 17.41
CA SER A 186 5.27 3.30 17.41
C SER A 186 5.62 3.96 16.09
N TRP A 187 4.65 4.58 15.40
CA TRP A 187 4.95 5.25 14.14
C TRP A 187 6.02 6.34 14.30
N ALA A 188 6.05 6.99 15.47
CA ALA A 188 7.06 7.98 15.80
C ALA A 188 8.50 7.43 15.74
N ASP A 189 8.68 6.13 15.98
CA ASP A 189 9.99 5.46 15.92
C ASP A 189 10.33 4.97 14.50
N VAL A 190 9.33 4.81 13.65
CA VAL A 190 9.47 4.39 12.24
C VAL A 190 9.82 5.59 11.37
N LEU A 191 9.24 6.76 11.64
CA LEU A 191 9.44 7.97 10.83
C LEU A 191 10.82 8.59 11.09
N PRO A 192 11.72 8.67 10.10
CA PRO A 192 13.02 9.30 10.29
C PRO A 192 12.90 10.79 10.63
N ASP A 193 13.82 11.31 11.43
CA ASP A 193 13.88 12.73 11.83
C ASP A 193 13.86 13.70 10.63
N SER A 194 14.44 13.29 9.49
CA SER A 194 14.44 14.10 8.26
C SER A 194 13.06 14.28 7.63
N LEU A 195 12.14 13.35 7.89
CA LEU A 195 10.76 13.36 7.41
C LEU A 195 9.77 13.79 8.50
N ALA A 196 10.20 13.81 9.77
CA ALA A 196 9.46 14.40 10.88
C ALA A 196 9.46 15.94 10.77
N THR A 197 8.79 16.49 9.75
CA THR A 197 8.61 17.93 9.65
C THR A 197 7.76 18.43 10.81
N GLY A 198 8.40 19.22 11.66
CA GLY A 198 7.88 20.15 12.67
C GLY A 198 6.40 20.05 13.06
N THR A 199 6.18 19.81 14.34
CA THR A 199 5.05 20.35 15.10
C THR A 199 4.61 21.70 14.49
N PRO A 200 3.30 21.97 14.29
CA PRO A 200 2.86 23.32 14.04
C PRO A 200 3.46 24.20 15.13
N LEU A 201 4.25 25.21 14.77
CA LEU A 201 4.57 26.28 15.69
C LEU A 201 3.24 26.75 16.26
N ALA A 202 3.07 26.60 17.57
CA ALA A 202 1.89 27.10 18.25
C ALA A 202 1.67 28.57 17.91
N GLU A 203 0.46 28.94 17.52
CA GLU A 203 0.05 30.34 17.65
C GLU A 203 -0.03 30.69 19.14
N LYS A 204 0.55 31.85 19.48
CA LYS A 204 0.40 32.52 20.77
C LYS A 204 -0.95 33.23 20.85
#